data_AF-A0A660W335-F1
#
_entry.id   AF-A0A660W335-F1
#
_cell.length_a   1.000
_cell.length_b   1.000
_cell.length_c   1.000
_cell.angle_alpha   90.00
_cell.angle_beta   90.00
_cell.angle_gamma   90.00
#
_symmetry.space_group_name_H-M   'P 1'
#
loop_
_entity.id
_entity.type
_entity.pdbx_description
1 polymer ?
#
loop_
_entity_poly.entity_id
_entity_poly.type
_entity_poly.pdbx_seq_one_letter_code
_entity_poly.pdbx_strand_id
1 'polypeptide(L)'
;MSKTDLRFFDQKDLIDSLRSRIESKPEPKVITDSEAEKAWVDYRIRFRKAILEDDITDFMNWEVIKSTIYQGPRREELEFLKNLPTWSEFRNALYESFVGNPKRYPLYPLSSGNQIHQAYTLAQLTETGGCPVKGLPQIVEFGGGFGSMCKLIHKLGFKGRYIIFDLPELSAMQEYYLKATGIKTEVKIDEVT
;
A
#
# COMPACT_ATOMS: atom_id res chain seq x y z
N MET A 1 -31.51 6.95 -2.96
CA MET A 1 -30.29 6.11 -2.95
C MET A 1 -29.51 6.40 -1.68
N SER A 2 -29.14 5.38 -0.92
CA SER A 2 -28.44 5.56 0.35
C SER A 2 -26.92 5.77 0.11
N LYS A 3 -26.21 6.40 1.07
CA LYS A 3 -24.73 6.50 1.07
C LYS A 3 -24.01 5.14 1.11
N THR A 4 -24.74 4.07 1.35
CA THR A 4 -24.24 2.70 1.36
C THR A 4 -24.19 2.18 -0.08
N ASP A 5 -25.23 2.43 -0.87
CA ASP A 5 -25.30 2.02 -2.29
C ASP A 5 -24.19 2.66 -3.12
N LEU A 6 -23.92 3.96 -2.93
CA LEU A 6 -22.86 4.69 -3.64
C LEU A 6 -21.45 4.13 -3.39
N ARG A 7 -21.18 3.50 -2.22
CA ARG A 7 -19.88 2.90 -1.90
C ARG A 7 -19.71 1.51 -2.53
N PHE A 8 -20.79 0.77 -2.73
CA PHE A 8 -20.75 -0.55 -3.36
C PHE A 8 -20.53 -0.47 -4.88
N PHE A 9 -21.17 0.50 -5.56
CA PHE A 9 -20.96 0.68 -7.00
C PHE A 9 -19.52 1.13 -7.32
N ASP A 10 -18.96 2.05 -6.53
CA ASP A 10 -17.57 2.50 -6.67
C ASP A 10 -16.57 1.36 -6.49
N GLN A 11 -16.81 0.46 -5.53
CA GLN A 11 -15.90 -0.66 -5.28
C GLN A 11 -15.90 -1.71 -6.41
N LYS A 12 -17.05 -2.04 -6.98
CA LYS A 12 -17.12 -2.98 -8.11
C LYS A 12 -16.40 -2.41 -9.33
N ASP A 13 -16.62 -1.15 -9.66
CA ASP A 13 -15.99 -0.49 -10.80
C ASP A 13 -14.45 -0.41 -10.63
N LEU A 14 -13.97 -0.17 -9.41
CA LEU A 14 -12.54 -0.20 -9.07
C LEU A 14 -11.94 -1.60 -9.23
N ILE A 15 -12.65 -2.66 -8.82
CA ILE A 15 -12.21 -4.05 -8.99
C ILE A 15 -12.17 -4.45 -10.47
N ASP A 16 -13.21 -4.12 -11.23
CA ASP A 16 -13.27 -4.41 -12.67
C ASP A 16 -12.17 -3.67 -13.42
N SER A 17 -11.92 -2.40 -13.05
CA SER A 17 -10.80 -1.62 -13.59
C SER A 17 -9.44 -2.24 -13.24
N LEU A 18 -9.26 -2.74 -12.02
CA LEU A 18 -8.04 -3.44 -11.60
C LEU A 18 -7.81 -4.69 -12.46
N ARG A 19 -8.82 -5.55 -12.58
CA ARG A 19 -8.73 -6.80 -13.34
C ARG A 19 -8.47 -6.55 -14.83
N SER A 20 -9.22 -5.64 -15.45
CA SER A 20 -9.02 -5.27 -16.84
C SER A 20 -7.60 -4.73 -17.11
N ARG A 21 -7.05 -3.93 -16.18
CA ARG A 21 -5.66 -3.48 -16.28
C ARG A 21 -4.67 -4.64 -16.23
N ILE A 22 -4.85 -5.58 -15.32
CA ILE A 22 -3.99 -6.76 -15.23
C ILE A 22 -4.08 -7.59 -16.52
N GLU A 23 -5.27 -7.91 -17.00
CA GLU A 23 -5.47 -8.70 -18.23
C GLU A 23 -4.81 -8.06 -19.46
N SER A 24 -4.82 -6.72 -19.55
CA SER A 24 -4.17 -6.00 -20.65
C SER A 24 -2.63 -6.07 -20.63
N LYS A 25 -2.02 -6.52 -19.54
CA LYS A 25 -0.56 -6.58 -19.39
C LYS A 25 0.01 -7.92 -19.87
N PRO A 26 1.21 -7.89 -20.47
CA PRO A 26 1.92 -9.12 -20.80
C PRO A 26 2.23 -9.90 -19.52
N GLU A 27 2.23 -11.22 -19.65
CA GLU A 27 2.64 -12.11 -18.55
C GLU A 27 4.07 -11.80 -18.10
N PRO A 28 4.34 -11.80 -16.77
CA PRO A 28 5.69 -11.70 -16.25
C PRO A 28 6.61 -12.79 -16.82
N LYS A 29 7.82 -12.40 -17.25
CA LYS A 29 8.82 -13.32 -17.78
C LYS A 29 10.17 -13.01 -17.16
N VAL A 30 10.95 -14.06 -16.93
CA VAL A 30 12.36 -13.97 -16.55
C VAL A 30 13.16 -13.58 -17.80
N ILE A 31 13.98 -12.54 -17.68
CA ILE A 31 14.83 -12.01 -18.76
C ILE A 31 16.30 -12.35 -18.51
N THR A 32 16.73 -12.41 -17.25
CA THR A 32 18.10 -12.72 -16.84
C THR A 32 18.16 -14.01 -16.00
N ASP A 33 19.36 -14.58 -15.84
CA ASP A 33 19.56 -15.78 -15.00
C ASP A 33 19.59 -15.49 -13.49
N SER A 34 19.17 -14.30 -13.06
CA SER A 34 19.16 -13.90 -11.65
C SER A 34 18.12 -14.67 -10.83
N GLU A 35 18.55 -15.30 -9.75
CA GLU A 35 17.64 -15.94 -8.77
C GLU A 35 16.66 -14.93 -8.16
N ALA A 36 17.09 -13.69 -7.96
CA ALA A 36 16.21 -12.63 -7.46
C ALA A 36 15.11 -12.31 -8.48
N GLU A 37 15.44 -12.27 -9.77
CA GLU A 37 14.44 -12.04 -10.82
C GLU A 37 13.45 -13.20 -10.90
N LYS A 38 13.94 -14.45 -10.86
CA LYS A 38 13.09 -15.64 -10.86
C LYS A 38 12.08 -15.60 -9.71
N ALA A 39 12.54 -15.23 -8.51
CA ALA A 39 11.67 -15.08 -7.33
C ALA A 39 10.61 -13.98 -7.53
N TRP A 40 11.00 -12.82 -8.06
CA TRP A 40 10.07 -11.73 -8.33
C TRP A 40 9.08 -12.04 -9.46
N VAL A 41 9.49 -12.77 -10.48
CA VAL A 41 8.58 -13.23 -11.55
C VAL A 41 7.56 -14.24 -11.00
N ASP A 42 7.99 -15.21 -10.19
CA ASP A 42 7.07 -16.13 -9.51
C ASP A 42 6.06 -15.37 -8.63
N TYR A 43 6.55 -14.42 -7.82
CA TYR A 43 5.70 -13.55 -7.03
C TYR A 43 4.66 -12.81 -7.89
N ARG A 44 5.09 -12.20 -8.99
CA ARG A 44 4.20 -11.47 -9.91
C ARG A 44 3.14 -12.39 -10.52
N ILE A 45 3.49 -13.63 -10.88
CA ILE A 45 2.55 -14.61 -11.43
C ILE A 45 1.50 -14.99 -10.37
N ARG A 46 1.92 -15.31 -9.14
CA ARG A 46 0.98 -15.62 -8.04
C ARG A 46 0.10 -14.42 -7.69
N PHE A 47 0.67 -13.22 -7.69
CA PHE A 47 -0.06 -12.00 -7.38
C PHE A 47 -1.08 -11.65 -8.46
N ARG A 48 -0.69 -11.75 -9.74
CA ARG A 48 -1.57 -11.62 -10.90
C ARG A 48 -2.74 -12.58 -10.82
N LYS A 49 -2.47 -13.85 -10.53
CA LYS A 49 -3.50 -14.88 -10.37
C LYS A 49 -4.49 -14.50 -9.25
N ALA A 50 -3.99 -14.09 -8.08
CA ALA A 50 -4.83 -13.67 -6.97
C ALA A 50 -5.72 -12.48 -7.33
N ILE A 51 -5.22 -11.48 -8.09
CA ILE A 51 -6.05 -10.37 -8.57
C ILE A 51 -7.20 -10.84 -9.47
N LEU A 52 -6.93 -11.79 -10.37
CA LEU A 52 -7.91 -12.24 -11.35
C LEU A 52 -8.95 -13.18 -10.74
N GLU A 53 -8.53 -14.05 -9.82
CA GLU A 53 -9.34 -15.18 -9.35
C GLU A 53 -9.88 -15.01 -7.93
N ASP A 54 -9.17 -14.32 -7.03
CA ASP A 54 -9.53 -14.24 -5.61
C ASP A 54 -10.45 -13.05 -5.29
N ASP A 55 -10.98 -13.04 -4.07
CA ASP A 55 -11.72 -11.91 -3.50
C ASP A 55 -10.78 -10.74 -3.17
N ILE A 56 -10.83 -9.70 -4.01
CA ILE A 56 -10.06 -8.46 -3.83
C ILE A 56 -10.36 -7.78 -2.49
N THR A 57 -11.55 -7.97 -1.91
CA THR A 57 -11.89 -7.32 -0.64
C THR A 57 -11.06 -7.84 0.53
N ASP A 58 -10.42 -9.00 0.37
CA ASP A 58 -9.57 -9.68 1.35
C ASP A 58 -8.07 -9.65 1.01
N PHE A 59 -7.64 -8.81 0.06
CA PHE A 59 -6.29 -8.93 -0.51
C PHE A 59 -5.12 -8.87 0.49
N MET A 60 -5.28 -8.18 1.63
CA MET A 60 -4.20 -8.13 2.64
C MET A 60 -3.99 -9.45 3.37
N ASN A 61 -4.90 -10.42 3.22
CA ASN A 61 -4.82 -11.74 3.81
C ASN A 61 -4.39 -12.82 2.80
N TRP A 62 -4.17 -12.48 1.53
CA TRP A 62 -3.63 -13.41 0.54
C TRP A 62 -2.23 -13.90 0.96
N GLU A 63 -1.93 -15.18 0.70
CA GLU A 63 -0.62 -15.75 1.00
C GLU A 63 0.50 -14.93 0.36
N VAL A 64 0.34 -14.61 -0.92
CA VAL A 64 1.33 -13.89 -1.72
C VAL A 64 1.64 -12.49 -1.18
N ILE A 65 0.67 -11.79 -0.57
CA ILE A 65 0.89 -10.50 0.09
C ILE A 65 1.59 -10.67 1.44
N LYS A 66 1.17 -11.68 2.22
CA LYS A 66 1.72 -11.95 3.55
C LYS A 66 3.19 -12.37 3.51
N SER A 67 3.62 -13.06 2.45
CA SER A 67 5.00 -13.53 2.32
C SER A 67 5.98 -12.50 1.79
N THR A 68 5.54 -11.39 1.18
CA THR A 68 6.44 -10.44 0.51
C THR A 68 6.30 -8.97 0.91
N ILE A 69 5.12 -8.53 1.35
CA ILE A 69 4.84 -7.10 1.61
C ILE A 69 4.49 -6.84 3.08
N TYR A 70 3.79 -7.77 3.73
CA TYR A 70 3.33 -7.55 5.10
C TYR A 70 4.45 -7.76 6.12
N GLN A 71 4.77 -6.70 6.88
CA GLN A 71 5.62 -6.81 8.07
C GLN A 71 4.82 -6.45 9.32
N GLY A 72 4.72 -7.40 10.25
CA GLY A 72 4.07 -7.18 11.54
C GLY A 72 4.93 -6.30 12.45
N PRO A 73 4.34 -5.42 13.26
CA PRO A 73 5.07 -4.49 14.08
C PRO A 73 5.50 -5.21 15.35
N ARG A 74 6.62 -4.74 15.90
CA ARG A 74 7.02 -5.13 17.24
C ARG A 74 6.33 -4.22 18.25
N ARG A 75 6.15 -4.68 19.49
CA ARG A 75 5.50 -3.88 20.55
C ARG A 75 6.25 -2.57 20.77
N GLU A 76 7.57 -2.63 20.68
CA GLU A 76 8.51 -1.52 20.85
C GLU A 76 8.29 -0.41 19.80
N GLU A 77 7.84 -0.76 18.60
CA GLU A 77 7.56 0.21 17.53
C GLU A 77 6.33 1.05 17.87
N LEU A 78 5.28 0.42 18.41
CA LEU A 78 4.11 1.15 18.89
C LEU A 78 4.44 2.02 20.11
N GLU A 79 5.22 1.51 21.06
CA GLU A 79 5.61 2.28 22.24
C GLU A 79 6.53 3.45 21.87
N PHE A 80 7.43 3.29 20.90
CA PHE A 80 8.20 4.40 20.34
C PHE A 80 7.29 5.50 19.82
N LEU A 81 6.32 5.15 18.96
CA LEU A 81 5.39 6.13 18.38
C LEU A 81 4.57 6.88 19.44
N LYS A 82 4.13 6.19 20.49
CA LYS A 82 3.36 6.81 21.59
C LYS A 82 4.17 7.82 22.40
N ASN A 83 5.49 7.68 22.45
CA ASN A 83 6.39 8.56 23.18
C ASN A 83 6.85 9.78 22.36
N LEU A 84 6.48 9.87 21.09
CA LEU A 84 6.81 11.02 20.25
C LEU A 84 5.98 12.25 20.64
N PRO A 85 6.55 13.46 20.61
CA PRO A 85 5.78 14.70 20.70
C PRO A 85 4.68 14.80 19.63
N THR A 86 4.91 14.21 18.45
CA THR A 86 4.00 14.15 17.31
C THR A 86 3.01 12.98 17.36
N TRP A 87 2.91 12.26 18.49
CA TRP A 87 2.02 11.10 18.63
C TRP A 87 0.57 11.40 18.24
N SER A 88 0.04 12.58 18.54
CA SER A 88 -1.34 12.95 18.19
C SER A 88 -1.58 12.92 16.68
N GLU A 89 -0.59 13.31 15.87
CA GLU A 89 -0.64 13.24 14.40
C GLU A 89 -0.62 11.79 13.92
N PHE A 90 0.33 10.99 14.43
CA PHE A 90 0.44 9.57 14.10
C PHE A 90 -0.79 8.78 14.51
N ARG A 91 -1.34 9.03 15.70
CA ARG A 91 -2.55 8.37 16.21
C ARG A 91 -3.72 8.49 15.24
N ASN A 92 -3.91 9.67 14.65
CA ASN A 92 -4.96 9.92 13.66
C ASN A 92 -4.63 9.24 12.31
N ALA A 93 -3.36 9.33 11.89
CA ALA A 93 -2.91 8.72 10.64
C ALA A 93 -2.94 7.18 10.67
N LEU A 94 -2.77 6.56 11.84
CA LEU A 94 -2.82 5.12 12.06
C LEU A 94 -4.24 4.52 12.00
N TYR A 95 -5.30 5.32 11.96
CA TYR A 95 -6.65 4.78 11.84
C TYR A 95 -6.81 3.98 10.54
N GLU A 96 -7.03 2.68 10.66
CA GLU A 96 -6.96 1.76 9.53
C GLU A 96 -8.30 1.64 8.78
N SER A 97 -8.22 1.65 7.45
CA SER A 97 -9.37 1.48 6.55
C SER A 97 -9.84 0.02 6.52
N PHE A 98 -11.06 -0.24 6.06
CA PHE A 98 -11.55 -1.61 5.84
C PHE A 98 -11.10 -2.21 4.49
N VAL A 99 -10.56 -1.38 3.59
CA VAL A 99 -10.09 -1.80 2.26
C VAL A 99 -9.03 -2.89 2.40
N GLY A 100 -9.27 -4.05 1.77
CA GLY A 100 -8.36 -5.19 1.79
C GLY A 100 -8.41 -6.05 3.05
N ASN A 101 -9.37 -5.80 3.95
CA ASN A 101 -9.58 -6.53 5.20
C ASN A 101 -8.32 -6.68 6.10
N PRO A 102 -7.66 -5.56 6.48
CA PRO A 102 -6.45 -5.62 7.30
C PRO A 102 -6.70 -6.29 8.66
N LYS A 103 -5.83 -7.23 9.04
CA LYS A 103 -5.80 -7.79 10.39
C LYS A 103 -5.43 -6.71 11.41
N ARG A 104 -6.34 -6.47 12.36
CA ARG A 104 -6.13 -5.50 13.45
C ARG A 104 -5.04 -5.96 14.40
N TYR A 105 -4.26 -5.00 14.92
CA TYR A 105 -3.21 -5.28 15.88
C TYR A 105 -3.79 -5.40 17.30
N PRO A 106 -3.62 -6.53 18.03
CA PRO A 106 -4.27 -6.73 19.32
C PRO A 106 -3.96 -5.66 20.37
N LEU A 107 -2.74 -5.13 20.39
CA LEU A 107 -2.34 -4.09 21.36
C LEU A 107 -2.79 -2.67 20.94
N TYR A 108 -3.27 -2.50 19.70
CA TYR A 108 -3.82 -1.24 19.22
C TYR A 108 -4.85 -1.48 18.10
N PRO A 109 -6.09 -1.90 18.46
CA PRO A 109 -7.09 -2.39 17.49
C PRO A 109 -7.58 -1.37 16.45
N LEU A 110 -7.26 -0.09 16.64
CA LEU A 110 -7.58 0.97 15.68
C LEU A 110 -6.69 0.91 14.43
N SER A 111 -5.56 0.20 14.48
CA SER A 111 -4.60 0.05 13.39
C SER A 111 -4.37 -1.42 13.02
N SER A 112 -3.81 -1.66 11.82
CA SER A 112 -3.17 -2.93 11.50
C SER A 112 -1.73 -2.95 11.98
N GLY A 113 -1.15 -4.15 11.94
CA GLY A 113 0.25 -4.32 12.21
C GLY A 113 1.15 -3.57 11.22
N ASN A 114 0.93 -3.81 9.92
CA ASN A 114 1.67 -3.18 8.84
C ASN A 114 1.67 -1.65 8.95
N GLN A 115 0.52 -1.05 9.25
CA GLN A 115 0.39 0.40 9.36
C GLN A 115 1.22 0.97 10.53
N ILE A 116 1.32 0.25 11.66
CA ILE A 116 2.18 0.64 12.80
C ILE A 116 3.65 0.54 12.40
N HIS A 117 4.04 -0.55 11.74
CA HIS A 117 5.41 -0.74 11.29
C HIS A 117 5.86 0.37 10.31
N GLN A 118 5.01 0.69 9.33
CA GLN A 118 5.24 1.77 8.38
C GLN A 118 5.33 3.14 9.07
N ALA A 119 4.47 3.40 10.06
CA ALA A 119 4.53 4.63 10.84
C ALA A 119 5.79 4.74 11.66
N TYR A 120 6.26 3.64 12.25
CA TYR A 120 7.52 3.61 12.96
C TYR A 120 8.69 3.92 12.02
N THR A 121 8.77 3.25 10.86
CA THR A 121 9.81 3.51 9.86
C THR A 121 9.80 4.97 9.39
N LEU A 122 8.62 5.54 9.15
CA LEU A 122 8.48 6.95 8.79
C LEU A 122 8.94 7.87 9.92
N ALA A 123 8.55 7.59 11.17
CA ALA A 123 8.95 8.39 12.32
C ALA A 123 10.48 8.36 12.54
N GLN A 124 11.14 7.22 12.30
CA GLN A 124 12.60 7.14 12.36
C GLN A 124 13.24 8.10 11.33
N LEU A 125 12.70 8.14 10.10
CA LEU A 125 13.18 9.06 9.07
C LEU A 125 12.90 10.54 9.41
N THR A 126 11.70 10.86 9.91
CA THR A 126 11.27 12.25 10.12
C THR A 126 11.79 12.84 11.42
N GLU A 127 11.64 12.10 12.52
CA GLU A 127 11.92 12.59 13.88
C GLU A 127 13.39 12.39 14.28
N THR A 128 13.99 11.26 13.90
CA THR A 128 15.40 10.99 14.20
C THR A 128 16.33 11.44 13.07
N GLY A 129 15.91 11.23 11.82
CA GLY A 129 16.68 11.61 10.63
C GLY A 129 16.56 13.09 10.22
N GLY A 130 15.63 13.85 10.82
CA GLY A 130 15.44 15.27 10.52
C GLY A 130 14.93 15.55 9.10
N CYS A 131 14.21 14.60 8.48
CA CYS A 131 13.64 14.75 7.14
C CYS A 131 12.13 15.05 7.22
N PRO A 132 11.69 16.32 7.16
CA PRO A 132 10.28 16.66 7.29
C PRO A 132 9.50 16.37 6.00
N VAL A 133 9.08 15.12 5.80
CA VAL A 133 8.40 14.65 4.56
C VAL A 133 7.19 15.51 4.16
N LYS A 134 6.47 16.07 5.13
CA LYS A 134 5.28 16.92 4.92
C LYS A 134 5.60 18.20 4.15
N GLY A 135 6.82 18.73 4.29
CA GLY A 135 7.27 19.95 3.64
C GLY A 135 7.88 19.73 2.25
N LEU A 136 8.04 18.48 1.82
CA LEU A 136 8.64 18.18 0.52
C LEU A 136 7.66 18.50 -0.62
N PRO A 137 8.13 19.04 -1.76
CA PRO A 137 7.28 19.24 -2.92
C PRO A 137 6.94 17.91 -3.62
N GLN A 138 7.82 16.91 -3.48
CA GLN A 138 7.71 15.63 -4.15
C GLN A 138 8.38 14.52 -3.32
N ILE A 139 7.80 13.32 -3.35
CA ILE A 139 8.36 12.08 -2.81
C ILE A 139 8.36 11.04 -3.94
N VAL A 140 9.46 10.31 -4.08
CA VAL A 140 9.59 9.18 -5.01
C VAL A 140 9.94 7.94 -4.20
N GLU A 141 9.09 6.91 -4.28
CA GLU A 141 9.24 5.64 -3.58
C GLU A 141 9.46 4.51 -4.58
N PHE A 142 10.50 3.71 -4.38
CA PHE A 142 10.76 2.49 -5.16
C PHE A 142 10.24 1.29 -4.39
N GLY A 143 9.36 0.49 -4.98
CA GLY A 143 8.79 -0.69 -4.32
C GLY A 143 7.82 -0.34 -3.18
N GLY A 144 6.79 0.45 -3.47
CA GLY A 144 5.81 0.92 -2.46
C GLY A 144 4.79 -0.13 -2.03
N GLY A 145 4.93 -1.38 -2.47
CA GLY A 145 4.02 -2.49 -2.13
C GLY A 145 2.62 -2.22 -2.68
N PHE A 146 1.59 -2.25 -1.84
CA PHE A 146 0.23 -1.83 -2.25
C PHE A 146 -0.07 -0.34 -1.99
N GLY A 147 0.93 0.47 -1.57
CA GLY A 147 0.76 1.92 -1.37
C GLY A 147 0.41 2.34 0.06
N SER A 148 0.69 1.50 1.07
CA SER A 148 0.36 1.81 2.47
C SER A 148 1.12 3.02 3.02
N MET A 149 2.40 3.18 2.64
CA MET A 149 3.23 4.32 3.06
C MET A 149 2.71 5.62 2.46
N CYS A 150 2.41 5.65 1.16
CA CYS A 150 1.77 6.77 0.48
C CYS A 150 0.48 7.21 1.21
N LYS A 151 -0.43 6.27 1.53
CA LYS A 151 -1.64 6.55 2.30
C LYS A 151 -1.31 7.20 3.65
N LEU A 152 -0.36 6.64 4.40
CA LEU A 152 0.04 7.16 5.70
C LEU A 152 0.57 8.60 5.61
N ILE A 153 1.48 8.87 4.68
CA ILE A 153 2.10 10.20 4.48
C ILE A 153 1.05 11.25 4.09
N HIS A 154 0.07 10.89 3.25
CA HIS A 154 -1.06 11.77 2.95
C HIS A 154 -1.93 12.04 4.18
N LYS A 155 -2.19 11.03 5.03
CA LYS A 155 -2.95 11.21 6.29
C LYS A 155 -2.20 12.10 7.31
N LEU A 156 -0.88 12.16 7.24
CA LEU A 156 -0.05 13.09 8.01
C LEU A 156 0.00 14.51 7.42
N GLY A 157 -0.70 14.73 6.30
CA GLY A 157 -0.92 16.05 5.71
C GLY A 157 0.08 16.44 4.63
N PHE A 158 0.78 15.48 4.02
CA PHE A 158 1.54 15.72 2.80
C PHE A 158 0.59 16.17 1.66
N LYS A 159 0.97 17.27 0.99
CA LYS A 159 0.21 17.86 -0.13
C LYS A 159 0.99 17.91 -1.43
N GLY A 160 2.24 17.45 -1.42
CA GLY A 160 3.09 17.40 -2.60
C GLY A 160 2.70 16.26 -3.54
N ARG A 161 3.57 16.01 -4.53
CA ARG A 161 3.41 14.91 -5.48
C ARG A 161 4.06 13.64 -4.94
N TYR A 162 3.30 12.56 -4.83
CA TYR A 162 3.84 11.24 -4.46
C TYR A 162 3.93 10.35 -5.70
N ILE A 163 5.11 9.83 -6.00
CA ILE A 163 5.36 8.92 -7.12
C ILE A 163 5.80 7.58 -6.55
N ILE A 164 5.09 6.51 -6.90
CA ILE A 164 5.53 5.14 -6.61
C ILE A 164 6.02 4.54 -7.92
N PHE A 165 7.26 4.05 -7.92
CA PHE A 165 7.84 3.28 -9.01
C PHE A 165 7.90 1.82 -8.60
N ASP A 166 7.14 0.97 -9.30
CA ASP A 166 6.97 -0.43 -8.92
C ASP A 166 6.68 -1.31 -10.14
N LEU A 167 6.59 -2.61 -9.91
CA LEU A 167 6.20 -3.61 -10.90
C LEU A 167 4.77 -3.34 -11.40
N PRO A 168 4.44 -3.69 -12.67
CA PRO A 168 3.15 -3.35 -13.27
C PRO A 168 1.92 -3.83 -12.47
N GLU A 169 1.97 -5.04 -11.93
CA GLU A 169 0.88 -5.62 -11.15
C GLU A 169 0.71 -4.92 -9.80
N LEU A 170 1.82 -4.51 -9.17
CA LEU A 170 1.77 -3.76 -7.92
C LEU A 170 1.26 -2.34 -8.17
N SER A 171 1.69 -1.70 -9.24
CA SER A 171 1.21 -0.38 -9.65
C SER A 171 -0.31 -0.38 -9.88
N ALA A 172 -0.86 -1.44 -10.48
CA ALA A 172 -2.30 -1.59 -10.65
C ALA A 172 -3.02 -1.76 -9.30
N MET A 173 -2.49 -2.60 -8.40
CA MET A 173 -3.04 -2.76 -7.05
C MET A 173 -2.96 -1.46 -6.22
N GLN A 174 -1.86 -0.70 -6.33
CA GLN A 174 -1.67 0.59 -5.67
C GLN A 174 -2.75 1.58 -6.10
N GLU A 175 -3.06 1.64 -7.41
CA GLU A 175 -4.13 2.49 -7.92
C GLU A 175 -5.48 2.14 -7.30
N TYR A 176 -5.82 0.85 -7.30
CA TYR A 176 -7.05 0.34 -6.67
C TYR A 176 -7.10 0.73 -5.19
N TYR A 177 -6.08 0.40 -4.42
CA TYR A 177 -6.04 0.62 -2.97
C TYR A 177 -6.09 2.10 -2.61
N LEU A 178 -5.33 2.95 -3.28
CA LEU A 178 -5.30 4.38 -3.01
C LEU A 178 -6.64 5.04 -3.37
N LYS A 179 -7.24 4.69 -4.53
CA LYS A 179 -8.59 5.18 -4.89
C LYS A 179 -9.65 4.71 -3.89
N ALA A 180 -9.63 3.44 -3.51
CA ALA A 180 -10.56 2.87 -2.53
C ALA A 180 -10.42 3.49 -1.12
N THR A 181 -9.25 4.07 -0.81
CA THR A 181 -9.02 4.81 0.43
C THR A 181 -9.23 6.33 0.29
N GLY A 182 -9.75 6.78 -0.85
CA GLY A 182 -10.11 8.18 -1.12
C GLY A 182 -8.97 9.07 -1.59
N ILE A 183 -7.81 8.50 -1.93
CA ILE A 183 -6.66 9.21 -2.48
C ILE A 183 -6.77 9.23 -4.00
N LYS A 184 -6.74 10.43 -4.59
CA LYS A 184 -6.72 10.59 -6.04
C LYS A 184 -5.36 10.13 -6.59
N THR A 185 -5.40 9.32 -7.65
CA THR A 185 -4.20 8.78 -8.28
C THR A 185 -4.25 8.95 -9.79
N GLU A 186 -3.06 9.09 -10.38
CA GLU A 186 -2.82 8.97 -11.82
C GLU A 186 -1.76 7.87 -11.99
N VAL A 187 -2.05 6.87 -12.81
CA VAL A 187 -1.07 5.83 -13.16
C VAL A 187 -0.51 6.14 -14.54
N LYS A 188 0.81 6.31 -14.59
CA LYS A 188 1.58 6.34 -15.83
C LYS A 188 2.35 5.04 -15.93
N ILE A 189 2.27 4.41 -17.09
CA ILE A 189 3.00 3.17 -17.36
C ILE A 189 4.01 3.52 -18.41
N ASP A 190 5.24 3.74 -17.97
CA ASP A 190 6.37 3.90 -18.86
C ASP A 190 6.95 2.50 -19.06
N GLU A 191 6.91 2.01 -20.30
CA GLU A 191 7.68 0.82 -20.66
C GLU A 191 9.15 1.22 -20.55
N VAL A 192 9.88 0.57 -19.64
CA VAL A 192 11.34 0.63 -19.65
C VAL A 192 11.79 -0.18 -20.86
N THR A 193 11.84 0.50 -22.02
CA THR A 193 12.43 0.00 -23.27
C THR A 193 13.93 -0.14 -23.16
#